data_AF-A0A7Y4XA07-F1
#
_entry.id   AF-A0A7Y4XA07-F1
#
_cell.length_a   1.000
_cell.length_b   1.000
_cell.length_c   1.000
_cell.angle_alpha   90.00
_cell.angle_beta   90.00
_cell.angle_gamma   90.00
#
_symmetry.space_group_name_H-M   'P 1'
#
loop_
_entity.id
_entity.type
_entity.pdbx_description
1 polymer ?
#
loop_
_entity_poly.entity_id
_entity_poly.type
_entity_poly.pdbx_seq_one_letter_code
_entity_poly.pdbx_strand_id
1 'polypeptide(L)' 'MSKTNDNRLATLVRELRELNARIEQGGGADKIEKQHQQGKLTARERIALLLDANTSWQEIGLLLAYD' A
#
# COMPACT_ATOMS: atom_id res chain seq x y z
N MET A 1 -40.52 6.55 -0.70
CA MET A 1 -39.28 7.24 -0.27
C MET A 1 -38.42 6.27 0.50
N SER A 2 -37.54 5.54 -0.19
CA SER A 2 -36.57 4.64 0.46
C SER A 2 -35.33 5.48 0.79
N LYS A 3 -35.12 5.77 2.08
CA LYS A 3 -33.99 6.54 2.56
C LYS A 3 -32.73 5.66 2.52
N THR A 4 -31.82 6.03 1.63
CA THR A 4 -30.36 5.99 1.80
C THR A 4 -29.74 4.65 2.22
N ASN A 5 -29.62 3.73 1.26
CA ASN A 5 -28.48 2.81 1.24
C ASN A 5 -27.27 3.59 0.67
N ASP A 6 -26.75 4.54 1.46
CA ASP A 6 -25.40 5.03 1.17
C ASP A 6 -24.47 3.82 1.29
N ASN A 7 -23.72 3.58 0.22
CA ASN A 7 -23.05 2.31 -0.02
C ASN A 7 -21.93 2.08 1.01
N ARG A 8 -22.27 1.49 2.15
CA ARG A 8 -21.36 1.19 3.28
C ARG A 8 -20.14 0.41 2.80
N LEU A 9 -20.32 -0.54 1.88
CA LEU A 9 -19.21 -1.29 1.29
C LEU A 9 -18.27 -0.38 0.50
N ALA A 10 -18.80 0.54 -0.31
CA ALA A 10 -17.96 1.52 -1.00
C ALA A 10 -17.18 2.43 -0.04
N THR A 11 -17.78 2.80 1.09
CA THR A 11 -17.10 3.57 2.14
C THR A 11 -15.95 2.77 2.76
N LEU A 12 -16.19 1.52 3.16
CA LEU A 12 -15.16 0.65 3.73
C LEU A 12 -14.03 0.35 2.73
N VAL A 13 -14.35 0.16 1.44
CA VAL A 13 -13.34 -0.05 0.40
C VAL A 13 -12.47 1.19 0.21
N ARG A 14 -13.05 2.40 0.29
CA ARG A 14 -12.28 3.64 0.23
C ARG A 14 -11.32 3.74 1.42
N GLU A 15 -11.82 3.53 2.64
CA GLU A 15 -11.02 3.57 3.87
C GLU A 15 -9.88 2.54 3.83
N LEU A 16 -10.15 1.33 3.33
CA LEU A 16 -9.13 0.30 3.14
C LEU A 16 -8.05 0.75 2.15
N ARG A 17 -8.42 1.37 1.03
CA ARG A 17 -7.45 1.89 0.04
C ARG A 17 -6.59 3.01 0.62
N GLU A 18 -7.18 3.92 1.40
CA GLU A 18 -6.46 4.99 2.08
C GLU A 18 -5.50 4.43 3.13
N LEU A 19 -5.91 3.40 3.87
CA LEU A 19 -5.04 2.70 4.81
C LEU A 19 -3.88 2.00 4.09
N ASN A 20 -4.15 1.27 3.02
CA ASN A 20 -3.13 0.61 2.21
C ASN A 20 -2.09 1.62 1.72
N ALA A 21 -2.52 2.75 1.15
CA ALA A 21 -1.63 3.80 0.66
C ALA A 21 -0.71 4.36 1.77
N ARG A 22 -1.19 4.44 3.02
CA ARG A 22 -0.36 4.86 4.16
C ARG A 22 0.67 3.79 4.54
N ILE A 23 0.26 2.53 4.66
CA ILE A 23 1.17 1.43 5.01
C ILE A 23 2.18 1.17 3.88
N GLU A 24 1.81 1.46 2.64
CA GLU A 24 2.68 1.35 1.47
C GLU A 24 3.92 2.25 1.56
N GLN A 25 3.84 3.36 2.32
CA GLN A 25 4.96 4.26 2.62
C GLN A 25 5.99 3.65 3.57
N GLY A 26 5.70 2.50 4.19
CA GLY A 26 6.59 1.79 5.10
C GLY A 26 7.02 2.68 6.28
N GLY A 27 8.34 2.90 6.40
CA GLY A 27 8.90 3.76 7.46
C GLY A 27 8.69 5.27 7.27
N GLY A 28 7.94 5.68 6.23
CA GLY A 28 7.72 7.09 5.88
C GLY A 28 8.84 7.68 5.01
N ALA A 29 8.59 8.89 4.51
CA ALA A 29 9.47 9.59 3.55
C ALA A 29 10.92 9.68 4.02
N ASP A 30 11.16 10.00 5.30
CA ASP A 30 12.50 10.14 5.87
C ASP A 30 13.30 8.83 5.81
N LYS A 31 12.65 7.68 6.02
CA LYS A 31 13.31 6.37 5.96
C LYS A 31 13.53 5.89 4.53
N ILE A 32 12.67 6.30 3.61
CA ILE A 32 12.83 6.06 2.17
C ILE A 32 14.06 6.83 1.68
N GLU A 33 14.10 8.13 1.94
CA GLU A 33 15.21 9.00 1.54
C GLU A 33 16.55 8.53 2.13
N LYS A 34 16.57 8.14 3.41
CA LYS A 34 17.78 7.58 4.03
C LYS A 34 18.26 6.30 3.36
N GLN A 35 17.37 5.46 2.81
CA GLN A 35 17.78 4.27 2.05
C GLN A 35 18.37 4.66 0.69
N HIS A 36 17.73 5.59 -0.01
CA HIS A 36 18.21 6.09 -1.30
C HIS A 36 19.57 6.77 -1.20
N GLN A 37 19.82 7.56 -0.16
CA GLN A 37 21.12 8.16 0.13
C GLN A 37 22.24 7.14 0.37
N GLN A 38 21.89 5.92 0.80
CA GLN A 38 22.84 4.81 0.93
C GLN A 38 23.02 4.03 -0.38
N GLY A 39 22.45 4.49 -1.49
CA GLY A 39 22.43 3.77 -2.77
C GLY A 39 21.56 2.52 -2.75
N LYS A 40 20.60 2.41 -1.82
CA LYS A 40 19.73 1.24 -1.67
C LYS A 40 18.31 1.55 -2.14
N LEU A 41 17.73 0.61 -2.85
CA LEU A 41 16.29 0.59 -3.12
C LEU A 41 15.50 0.19 -1.87
N THR A 42 14.28 0.69 -1.75
CA THR A 42 13.29 0.22 -0.77
C THR A 42 12.87 -1.23 -1.06
N ALA A 43 12.24 -1.89 -0.10
CA ALA A 43 11.76 -3.26 -0.30
C ALA A 43 10.79 -3.37 -1.49
N ARG A 44 9.86 -2.42 -1.63
CA ARG A 44 8.89 -2.39 -2.74
C ARG A 44 9.53 -2.09 -4.08
N GLU A 45 10.50 -1.18 -4.13
CA GLU A 45 11.28 -0.93 -5.35
C GLU A 45 12.05 -2.17 -5.81
N ARG A 46 12.60 -2.96 -4.88
CA ARG A 46 13.27 -4.24 -5.21
C ARG A 46 12.29 -5.26 -5.79
N ILE A 47 11.09 -5.37 -5.22
CA ILE A 47 10.04 -6.24 -5.74
C ILE A 47 9.64 -5.79 -7.15
N ALA A 48 9.39 -4.49 -7.36
CA ALA A 48 9.03 -3.95 -8.67
C ALA A 48 10.11 -4.20 -9.73
N LEU A 49 11.39 -4.16 -9.36
CA LEU A 49 12.49 -4.47 -10.27
C LEU A 49 12.63 -5.97 -10.57
N LEU A 50 12.23 -6.83 -9.64
CA LEU A 50 12.33 -8.28 -9.76
C LEU A 50 11.21 -8.87 -10.62
N LEU A 51 10.02 -8.28 -10.57
CA LEU A 51 8.84 -8.78 -11.27
C LEU A 51 8.89 -8.48 -12.76
N ASP A 52 8.45 -9.44 -13.56
CA ASP A 52 8.26 -9.23 -15.00
C ASP A 52 7.14 -8.21 -15.24
N ALA A 53 7.39 -7.28 -16.17
CA ALA A 53 6.40 -6.28 -16.54
C ALA A 53 5.10 -6.94 -17.04
N ASN A 54 3.96 -6.35 -16.66
CA ASN A 54 2.61 -6.80 -17.02
C ASN A 54 2.23 -8.20 -16.49
N THR A 55 2.90 -8.70 -15.47
CA THR A 55 2.48 -9.91 -14.76
C THR A 55 1.61 -9.58 -13.55
N SER A 56 0.73 -10.52 -13.19
CA SER A 56 -0.10 -10.40 -12.00
C SER A 56 0.76 -10.52 -10.75
N TRP A 57 0.55 -9.61 -9.80
CA TRP A 57 1.19 -9.63 -8.49
C TRP A 57 0.13 -9.57 -7.39
N GLN A 58 0.28 -10.42 -6.38
CA GLN A 58 -0.61 -10.50 -5.22
C GLN A 58 0.19 -10.34 -3.94
N GLU A 59 -0.03 -9.25 -3.22
CA GLU A 59 0.57 -9.01 -1.90
C GLU A 59 -0.23 -9.75 -0.81
N ILE A 60 0.47 -10.25 0.21
CA ILE A 60 -0.12 -10.94 1.36
C ILE A 60 0.42 -10.28 2.63
N GLY A 61 -0.46 -10.03 3.60
CA GLY A 61 -0.06 -9.55 4.92
C GLY A 61 0.25 -8.05 5.00
N LEU A 62 -0.31 -7.23 4.10
CA LEU A 62 -0.10 -5.77 4.13
C LEU A 62 -0.46 -5.16 5.50
N LEU A 63 -1.52 -5.65 6.14
CA LEU A 63 -2.00 -5.17 7.45
C LEU A 63 -1.42 -5.97 8.63
N LEU A 64 -0.37 -6.78 8.42
CA LEU A 64 0.23 -7.55 9.50
C LEU A 64 0.82 -6.61 10.56
N ALA A 65 0.45 -6.82 11.83
CA ALA A 65 0.83 -5.97 12.96
C ALA A 65 0.35 -4.50 12.87
N TYR A 66 -0.79 -4.28 12.22
CA TYR A 66 -1.51 -3.00 12.24
C TYR A 66 -2.50 -2.95 13.40
N ASP A 67 -2.21 -2.10 14.41
CA ASP A 67 -3.05 -1.81 15.56
C ASP A 67 -3.42 -0.31 15.61
#